data_AF-A0A6H0A410-F1
#
_entry.id   AF-A0A6H0A410-F1
#
_cell.length_a   1.000
_cell.length_b   1.000
_cell.length_c   1.000
_cell.angle_alpha   90.00
_cell.angle_beta   90.00
_cell.angle_gamma   90.00
#
_symmetry.space_group_name_H-M   'P 1'
#
loop_
_entity.id
_entity.type
_entity.pdbx_description
1 polymer ?
#
loop_
_entity_poly.entity_id
_entity_poly.type
_entity_poly.pdbx_seq_one_letter_code
_entity_poly.pdbx_strand_id
1 'polypeptide(L)' 'MKKDPDRKKGRTSPVTAVRHDEHSALRLDEILTDNPLYSPSSVLRGAILALYEMSREQRMAIIVKAATH' A
#
# COMPACT_ATOMS: atom_id res chain seq x y z
N MET A 1 -27.10 -9.39 26.34
CA MET A 1 -25.68 -9.79 26.25
C MET A 1 -24.86 -8.80 27.06
N LYS A 2 -24.07 -9.25 28.05
CA LYS A 2 -23.18 -8.38 28.82
C LYS A 2 -21.94 -8.09 27.96
N LYS A 3 -21.64 -6.82 27.67
CA LYS A 3 -20.40 -6.41 27.01
C LYS A 3 -19.27 -6.58 28.03
N ASP A 4 -18.36 -7.48 27.73
CA ASP A 4 -17.14 -7.71 28.49
C ASP A 4 -16.22 -6.47 28.35
N PRO A 5 -15.94 -5.73 29.44
CA PRO A 5 -15.17 -4.49 29.37
C PRO A 5 -13.68 -4.71 29.08
N ASP A 6 -13.17 -5.95 29.21
CA ASP A 6 -11.76 -6.30 29.04
C ASP A 6 -11.38 -6.82 27.65
N ARG A 7 -12.26 -6.68 26.65
CA ARG A 7 -11.91 -7.05 25.27
C ARG A 7 -10.82 -6.09 24.77
N LYS A 8 -9.55 -6.55 24.81
CA LYS A 8 -8.40 -5.86 24.19
C LYS A 8 -8.84 -5.37 22.82
N LYS A 9 -8.96 -4.04 22.67
CA LYS A 9 -9.33 -3.38 21.42
C LYS A 9 -8.32 -3.88 20.39
N GLY A 10 -8.76 -4.77 19.49
CA GLY A 10 -7.90 -5.32 18.45
C GLY A 10 -7.22 -4.14 17.76
N ARG A 11 -5.88 -4.18 17.62
CA ARG A 11 -5.13 -3.10 16.97
C ARG A 11 -5.81 -2.76 15.65
N THR A 12 -6.55 -1.65 15.63
CA THR A 12 -7.16 -1.14 14.40
C THR A 12 -6.01 -0.71 13.52
N SER A 13 -5.78 -1.45 12.45
CA SER A 13 -4.84 -1.02 11.41
C SER A 13 -5.39 0.27 10.81
N PRO A 14 -4.57 1.32 10.62
CA PRO A 14 -5.02 2.54 10.00
C PRO A 14 -5.49 2.23 8.58
N VAL A 15 -6.73 2.60 8.27
CA VAL A 15 -7.26 2.55 6.90
C VAL A 15 -7.07 3.93 6.30
N THR A 16 -6.31 3.99 5.20
CA THR A 16 -6.09 5.21 4.43
C THR A 16 -6.61 5.00 3.01
N ALA A 17 -7.20 6.06 2.43
CA ALA A 17 -7.63 6.08 1.04
C ALA A 17 -6.57 6.82 0.21
N VAL A 18 -6.19 6.25 -0.94
CA VAL A 18 -5.23 6.83 -1.89
C VAL A 18 -5.95 7.01 -3.21
N ARG A 19 -5.74 8.17 -3.86
CA ARG A 19 -6.22 8.40 -5.23
C ARG A 19 -5.12 8.00 -6.21
N HIS A 20 -5.48 7.22 -7.21
CA HIS A 20 -4.61 6.82 -8.30
C HIS A 20 -4.95 7.65 -9.54
N ASP A 21 -3.92 8.07 -10.28
CA ASP A 21 -4.08 8.43 -11.69
C ASP A 21 -4.32 7.17 -12.54
N GLU A 22 -4.66 7.35 -13.81
CA GLU A 22 -4.97 6.25 -14.74
C GLU A 22 -3.80 5.26 -14.90
N HIS A 23 -2.56 5.76 -15.01
CA HIS A 23 -1.38 4.90 -15.14
C HIS A 23 -1.11 4.11 -13.86
N SER A 24 -1.30 4.75 -12.70
CA SER A 24 -1.15 4.11 -11.39
C SER A 24 -2.20 3.01 -11.18
N ALA A 25 -3.44 3.27 -11.60
CA ALA A 25 -4.53 2.29 -11.54
C ALA A 25 -4.26 1.08 -12.45
N LEU A 26 -3.82 1.32 -13.69
CA LEU A 26 -3.48 0.25 -14.65
C LEU A 26 -2.35 -0.64 -14.14
N ARG A 27 -1.25 -0.05 -13.65
CA ARG A 27 -0.12 -0.83 -13.08
C ARG A 27 -0.53 -1.65 -11.86
N LEU A 28 -1.42 -1.11 -11.03
CA LEU A 28 -1.94 -1.87 -9.89
C LEU A 28 -2.77 -3.07 -10.36
N ASP A 29 -3.63 -2.89 -11.35
CA ASP A 29 -4.45 -3.95 -11.93
C ASP A 29 -3.61 -5.07 -12.57
N GLU A 30 -2.56 -4.70 -13.31
CA GLU A 30 -1.57 -5.64 -13.86
C GLU A 30 -0.92 -6.49 -12.76
N ILE A 31 -0.41 -5.85 -11.70
CA ILE A 31 0.22 -6.57 -10.58
C ILE A 31 -0.78 -7.50 -9.88
N LEU A 32 -2.03 -7.07 -9.70
CA LEU A 32 -3.05 -7.91 -9.07
C LEU A 32 -3.42 -9.12 -9.94
N THR A 33 -3.33 -8.99 -11.26
CA THR A 33 -3.59 -10.07 -12.20
C THR A 33 -2.47 -11.12 -12.21
N ASP A 34 -1.23 -10.72 -11.91
CA ASP A 34 -0.08 -11.64 -11.85
C ASP A 34 -0.23 -12.75 -10.80
N ASN A 35 -0.94 -12.48 -9.70
CA ASN A 35 -1.15 -13.46 -8.64
C ASN A 35 -2.50 -13.27 -7.93
N PRO A 36 -3.40 -14.27 -7.96
CA PRO A 36 -4.73 -14.17 -7.36
C PRO A 36 -4.72 -14.03 -5.83
N LEU A 37 -3.59 -14.27 -5.18
CA LEU A 37 -3.43 -14.08 -3.73
C LEU A 37 -3.02 -12.64 -3.37
N TYR A 38 -2.71 -11.80 -4.35
CA TYR A 38 -2.41 -10.40 -4.10
C TYR A 38 -3.68 -9.61 -3.78
N SER A 39 -3.50 -8.66 -2.86
CA SER A 39 -4.49 -7.65 -2.51
C SER A 39 -3.87 -6.28 -2.70
N PRO A 40 -4.66 -5.23 -2.97
CA PRO A 40 -4.13 -3.87 -3.04
C PRO A 40 -3.28 -3.50 -1.81
N SER A 41 -3.69 -3.97 -0.63
CA SER A 41 -2.94 -3.74 0.60
C SER A 41 -1.60 -4.47 0.66
N SER A 42 -1.50 -5.71 0.15
CA SER A 42 -0.21 -6.42 0.11
C SER A 42 0.73 -5.81 -0.91
N VAL A 43 0.21 -5.40 -2.07
CA VAL A 43 0.98 -4.70 -3.11
C VAL A 43 1.52 -3.38 -2.57
N LEU A 44 0.68 -2.57 -1.94
CA LEU A 44 1.11 -1.29 -1.36
C LEU A 44 2.15 -1.46 -0.26
N ARG A 45 2.00 -2.47 0.62
CA ARG A 45 3.02 -2.78 1.63
C ARG A 45 4.34 -3.23 1.00
N GLY A 46 4.28 -4.05 -0.05
CA GLY A 46 5.47 -4.46 -0.81
C GLY A 46 6.17 -3.27 -1.47
N ALA A 47 5.42 -2.35 -2.07
CA ALA A 47 5.97 -1.13 -2.67
C ALA A 47 6.66 -0.24 -1.63
N ILE A 48 6.05 -0.05 -0.45
CA ILE A 48 6.65 0.73 0.65
C ILE A 48 7.93 0.04 1.14
N LEU A 49 7.92 -1.28 1.30
CA LEU A 49 9.10 -2.04 1.72
C LEU A 49 10.24 -1.88 0.70
N ALA A 50 9.95 -2.03 -0.59
CA ALA A 50 10.94 -1.83 -1.65
C ALA A 50 11.54 -0.41 -1.62
N LEU A 51 10.70 0.63 -1.47
CA LEU A 51 11.17 2.01 -1.33
C LEU A 51 12.02 2.22 -0.06
N TYR A 52 11.72 1.51 1.02
CA TYR A 52 12.46 1.62 2.27
C TYR A 52 13.87 1.01 2.15
N GLU A 53 14.00 -0.12 1.44
CA GLU A 53 15.26 -0.83 1.21
C GLU A 53 16.18 -0.13 0.19
N MET A 54 15.63 0.72 -0.67
CA MET A 54 16.41 1.53 -1.63
C MET A 54 17.29 2.58 -0.95
N SER A 55 18.34 3.02 -1.67
CA SER A 55 19.10 4.19 -1.27
C SER A 55 18.21 5.44 -1.25
N ARG A 56 18.60 6.46 -0.46
CA ARG A 56 17.84 7.72 -0.38
C ARG A 56 17.66 8.38 -1.75
N GLU A 57 18.69 8.35 -2.59
CA GLU A 57 18.69 8.95 -3.94
C GLU A 57 17.74 8.19 -4.87
N GLN A 58 17.79 6.86 -4.88
CA GLN A 58 16.89 6.03 -5.67
C GLN A 58 15.43 6.22 -5.25
N ARG A 59 15.16 6.16 -3.94
CA ARG A 59 13.82 6.42 -3.41
C ARG A 59 13.30 7.80 -3.83
N MET A 60 14.14 8.83 -3.72
CA MET A 60 13.77 10.19 -4.12
C MET A 60 13.45 10.27 -5.62
N ALA A 61 14.30 9.70 -6.48
CA ALA A 61 14.08 9.69 -7.92
C ALA A 61 12.76 9.01 -8.31
N ILE A 62 12.44 7.87 -7.67
CA ILE A 62 11.18 7.16 -7.91
C ILE A 62 9.96 7.97 -7.44
N ILE A 63 10.02 8.58 -6.25
CA ILE A 63 8.90 9.39 -5.73
C ILE A 63 8.66 10.62 -6.61
N VAL A 64 9.71 11.33 -7.04
CA VAL A 64 9.57 12.48 -7.95
C VAL A 64 8.94 12.05 -9.27
N LYS A 65 9.41 10.94 -9.85
CA LYS A 65 8.82 10.38 -11.08
C LYS A 65 7.35 10.00 -10.91
N ALA A 66 6.95 9.51 -9.74
CA ALA A 66 5.57 9.17 -9.44
C ALA A 66 4.68 10.41 -9.22
N ALA A 67 5.24 11.54 -8.76
CA ALA A 67 4.50 12.77 -8.48
C ALA A 67 4.24 13.65 -9.71
N THR A 68 4.89 13.37 -10.85
CA THR A 68 4.75 14.14 -12.10
C THR A 68 3.64 13.64 -13.04
N HIS A 69 2.85 12.66 -12.60
CA HIS A 69 1.70 12.08 -13.32
C HIS A 69 0.42 12.34 -12.52
#